data_AF-A0A359BEP3-F1
#
_entry.id   AF-A0A359BEP3-F1
#
_cell.length_a   1.000
_cell.length_b   1.000
_cell.length_c   1.000
_cell.angle_alpha   90.00
_cell.angle_beta   90.00
_cell.angle_gamma   90.00
#
_symmetry.space_group_name_H-M   'P 1'
#
loop_
_entity.id
_entity.type
_entity.pdbx_description
1 polymer ?
#
loop_
_entity_poly.entity_id
_entity_poly.type
_entity_poly.pdbx_seq_one_letter_code
_entity_poly.pdbx_strand_id
1 'polypeptide(L)' 'KKSLTEIKDVLASRGLSLGSRLENWPPAGFAREESA' A
#
# COMPACT_ATOMS: atom_id res chain seq x y z
N LYS A 1 18.06 1.79 1.94
CA LYS A 1 18.19 0.67 0.97
C LYS A 1 17.49 -0.59 1.47
N LYS A 2 17.84 -1.10 2.67
CA LYS A 2 17.19 -2.29 3.28
C LYS A 2 15.65 -2.17 3.37
N SER A 3 15.14 -1.03 3.85
CA SER A 3 13.69 -0.78 3.95
C SER A 3 12.97 -0.77 2.59
N LEU A 4 13.59 -0.26 1.52
CA LEU A 4 12.97 -0.25 0.19
C LEU A 4 12.92 -1.66 -0.43
N THR A 5 13.89 -2.52 -0.09
CA THR A 5 13.85 -3.93 -0.47
C THR A 5 12.72 -4.64 0.27
N GLU A 6 12.62 -4.45 1.59
CA GLU A 6 11.54 -5.04 2.39
C GLU A 6 10.14 -4.61 1.90
N ILE A 7 9.96 -3.32 1.59
CA ILE A 7 8.70 -2.83 1.01
C ILE A 7 8.41 -3.51 -0.34
N LYS A 8 9.42 -3.68 -1.20
CA LYS A 8 9.25 -4.38 -2.49
C LYS A 8 8.88 -5.84 -2.32
N ASP A 9 9.52 -6.57 -1.40
CA ASP A 9 9.22 -7.97 -1.11
C ASP A 9 7.78 -8.17 -0.60
N VAL A 10 7.32 -7.30 0.31
CA VAL A 10 5.96 -7.36 0.84
C VAL A 10 4.92 -7.06 -0.25
N LEU A 11 5.18 -6.08 -1.10
CA LEU A 11 4.30 -5.76 -2.23
C LEU A 11 4.24 -6.92 -3.23
N ALA A 12 5.40 -7.47 -3.61
CA ALA A 12 5.48 -8.60 -4.53
C ALA A 12 4.75 -9.84 -4.01
N SER A 13 4.85 -10.11 -2.71
CA SER A 13 4.11 -11.21 -2.04
C SER A 13 2.59 -11.06 -2.13
N ARG A 14 2.09 -9.84 -2.34
CA ARG A 14 0.67 -9.52 -2.52
C ARG A 14 0.30 -9.28 -4.00
N GLY A 15 1.22 -9.55 -4.93
CA GLY A 15 1.03 -9.28 -6.36
C GLY A 15 1.01 -7.79 -6.71
N LEU A 16 1.50 -6.92 -5.83
CA LEU A 16 1.52 -5.47 -5.99
C LEU A 16 2.93 -4.97 -6.34
N SER A 17 3.00 -3.76 -6.91
CA SER A 17 4.26 -3.09 -7.23
C SER A 17 4.24 -1.64 -6.77
N LEU A 18 5.42 -1.06 -6.58
CA LEU A 18 5.54 0.37 -6.29
C LEU A 18 5.00 1.19 -7.47
N GLY A 19 4.16 2.18 -7.18
CA GLY A 19 3.56 3.04 -8.19
C GLY A 19 2.24 2.51 -8.78
N SER A 20 1.74 1.36 -8.34
CA SER A 20 0.42 0.86 -8.73
C SER A 20 -0.71 1.72 -8.14
N ARG A 21 -1.68 2.11 -8.98
CA ARG A 21 -2.93 2.70 -8.53
C ARG A 21 -3.94 1.58 -8.28
N LEU A 22 -4.41 1.46 -7.03
CA LEU A 22 -5.45 0.50 -6.67
C LEU A 22 -6.83 1.13 -6.92
N GLU A 23 -7.66 0.48 -7.72
CA GLU A 23 -9.05 0.89 -7.91
C GLU A 23 -9.86 0.59 -6.64
N ASN A 24 -10.70 1.52 -6.21
CA ASN A 24 -11.48 1.44 -4.96
C ASN A 24 -10.65 1.42 -3.66
N TRP A 25 -9.45 1.99 -3.70
CA TRP A 25 -8.62 2.26 -2.52
C TRP A 25 -8.60 3.77 -2.20
N PRO A 26 -8.75 4.19 -0.93
CA PRO A 26 -9.01 3.36 0.24
C PRO A 26 -10.43 2.77 0.22
N PRO A 27 -10.64 1.57 0.80
CA PRO A 27 -11.96 0.95 0.84
C PRO A 27 -12.99 1.88 1.50
N ALA A 28 -14.24 1.82 1.06
CA ALA A 28 -15.32 2.55 1.71
C ALA A 28 -15.39 2.15 3.20
N GLY A 29 -15.23 3.12 4.10
CA GLY A 29 -15.09 2.88 5.56
C GLY A 29 -13.67 3.11 6.11
N PHE A 30 -12.64 3.14 5.27
CA PHE A 30 -11.28 3.56 5.64
C PHE A 30 -11.01 5.05 5.39
N ALA A 31 -12.00 5.80 4.90
CA ALA A 31 -11.90 7.23 4.70
C ALA A 31 -11.90 7.97 6.05
N ARG A 32 -10.71 8.06 6.64
CA ARG A 32 -10.25 9.07 7.61
C ARG A 32 -10.87 9.00 9.00
N GLU A 33 -10.33 8.10 9.82
CA GLU A 33 -10.08 8.38 11.24
C GLU A 33 -8.56 8.52 11.45
N GLU A 34 -7.93 9.43 10.70
CA GLU A 34 -6.55 9.85 10.98
C GLU A 34 -6.48 11.37 10.76
N SER A 35 -7.00 12.08 11.74
CA SER A 35 -6.78 13.50 11.99
C SER A 35 -6.98 13.74 13.49
N ALA A 36 -6.06 13.22 14.30
CA ALA A 36 -5.71 13.70 15.64
C ALA A 36 -4.27 13.29 15.93
#